data_AF-A0A942IQY2-F1
#
_entry.id   AF-A0A942IQY2-F1
#
_cell.length_a   1.000
_cell.length_b   1.000
_cell.length_c   1.000
_cell.angle_alpha   90.00
_cell.angle_beta   90.00
_cell.angle_gamma   90.00
#
_symmetry.space_group_name_H-M   'P 1'
#
loop_
_entity.id
_entity.type
_entity.pdbx_description
1 polymer ?
#
loop_
_entity_poly.entity_id
_entity_poly.type
_entity_poly.pdbx_seq_one_letter_code
_entity_poly.pdbx_strand_id
1 'polypeptide(L)' 'VGMEPSIKGVSLPDEIVLDSSGFIETAGEVGKSGMFSAGCATNALDVNRAVQNATAASLRAIQVINKTAGTEAA' A
#
# COMPACT_ATOMS: atom_id res chain seq x y z
N VAL A 1 -12.95 -21.85 0.30
CA VAL A 1 -11.81 -21.33 1.09
C VAL A 1 -11.50 -19.93 0.59
N GLY A 2 -11.45 -18.95 1.49
CA GLY A 2 -11.14 -17.54 1.17
C GLY A 2 -9.65 -17.22 1.38
N MET A 3 -9.29 -15.94 1.21
CA MET A 3 -7.95 -15.43 1.52
C MET A 3 -7.98 -14.70 2.87
N GLU A 4 -6.94 -14.89 3.67
CA GLU A 4 -6.75 -14.25 4.98
C GLU A 4 -5.42 -13.49 4.96
N PRO A 5 -5.34 -12.30 5.57
CA PRO A 5 -4.10 -11.55 5.68
C PRO A 5 -3.03 -12.32 6.48
N SER A 6 -1.79 -12.30 5.99
CA SER A 6 -0.65 -12.98 6.64
C SER A 6 -0.23 -12.34 7.96
N ILE A 7 -0.63 -11.09 8.20
CA ILE A 7 -0.30 -10.28 9.38
C ILE A 7 -1.33 -10.40 10.51
N LYS A 8 -2.32 -11.29 10.38
CA LYS A 8 -3.38 -11.44 11.39
C LYS A 8 -2.77 -11.72 12.78
N GLY A 9 -3.08 -10.86 13.75
CA GLY A 9 -2.58 -10.99 15.13
C GLY A 9 -1.17 -10.45 15.36
N VAL A 10 -0.57 -9.79 14.36
CA VAL A 10 0.71 -9.09 14.50
C VAL A 10 0.46 -7.64 14.92
N SER A 11 1.24 -7.14 15.89
CA SER A 11 1.24 -5.72 16.23
C SER A 11 1.98 -4.96 15.13
N LEU A 12 1.27 -4.07 14.43
CA LEU A 12 1.84 -3.19 13.42
C LEU A 12 2.15 -1.82 14.02
N PRO A 13 3.03 -1.03 13.39
CA PRO A 13 3.17 0.39 13.68
C PRO A 13 1.85 1.15 13.50
N ASP A 14 1.64 2.20 14.29
CA ASP A 14 0.39 3.00 14.31
C ASP A 14 0.11 3.69 12.97
N GLU A 15 1.13 3.85 12.11
CA GLU A 15 0.99 4.43 10.78
C GLU A 15 0.35 3.48 9.74
N ILE A 16 0.25 2.18 10.04
CA ILE A 16 -0.33 1.19 9.13
C ILE A 16 -1.80 0.97 9.49
N VAL A 17 -2.69 1.47 8.62
CA VAL A 17 -4.14 1.30 8.76
C VAL A 17 -4.58 0.00 8.09
N LEU A 18 -5.47 -0.73 8.77
CA LEU A 18 -6.08 -1.96 8.26
C LEU A 18 -7.56 -1.71 7.94
N ASP A 19 -8.07 -2.37 6.90
CA ASP A 19 -9.48 -2.38 6.58
C ASP A 19 -10.28 -3.27 7.54
N SER A 20 -11.61 -3.29 7.38
CA SER A 20 -12.51 -4.11 8.20
C SER A 20 -12.29 -5.62 8.06
N SER A 21 -11.58 -6.05 7.02
CA SER A 21 -11.21 -7.44 6.75
C SER A 21 -9.78 -7.76 7.23
N GLY A 22 -9.07 -6.79 7.81
CA GLY A 22 -7.71 -6.94 8.34
C GLY A 22 -6.61 -6.87 7.27
N PHE A 23 -6.92 -6.45 6.04
CA PHE A 23 -5.91 -6.18 5.02
C PHE A 23 -5.37 -4.76 5.15
N ILE A 24 -4.18 -4.51 4.61
CA ILE A 24 -3.57 -3.18 4.66
C ILE A 24 -4.38 -2.25 3.76
N GLU A 25 -4.93 -1.19 4.33
CA GLU A 25 -5.67 -0.22 3.56
C GLU A 25 -4.72 0.43 2.53
N THR A 26 -5.16 0.46 1.28
CA THR A 26 -4.41 1.19 0.26
C THR A 26 -4.59 2.66 0.56
N ALA A 27 -3.61 3.26 1.23
CA ALA A 27 -3.65 4.64 1.70
C ALA A 27 -4.08 5.60 0.57
N GLY A 28 -5.39 5.84 0.50
CA GLY A 28 -6.02 6.81 -0.38
C GLY A 28 -5.89 8.21 0.18
N GLU A 29 -5.60 8.34 1.47
CA GLU A 29 -5.38 9.63 2.10
C GLU A 29 -4.08 9.61 2.92
N VAL A 30 -3.26 10.61 2.61
CA VAL A 30 -2.07 11.03 3.34
C VAL A 30 -0.80 10.25 3.00
N GLY A 31 -0.25 10.56 1.82
CA GLY A 31 1.15 10.34 1.45
C GLY A 31 2.15 11.11 2.34
N LYS A 32 2.15 10.83 3.64
CA LYS A 32 3.10 11.36 4.62
C LYS A 32 4.27 10.41 4.94
N SER A 33 4.16 9.12 4.63
CA SER A 33 5.17 8.14 5.12
C SER A 33 5.99 7.41 4.04
N GLY A 34 5.80 7.71 2.75
CA GLY A 34 6.54 7.02 1.67
C GLY A 34 6.28 5.50 1.58
N MET A 35 5.29 4.99 2.32
CA MET A 35 4.88 3.59 2.31
C MET A 35 3.69 3.39 1.35
N PHE A 36 3.76 2.33 0.55
CA PHE A 36 2.74 1.98 -0.43
C PHE A 36 2.43 0.49 -0.32
N SER A 37 1.16 0.15 -0.15
CA SER A 37 0.70 -1.23 -0.09
C SER A 37 0.45 -1.78 -1.50
N ALA A 38 0.69 -3.08 -1.71
CA ALA A 38 0.61 -3.70 -3.03
C ALA A 38 0.12 -5.16 -3.00
N GLY A 39 -0.58 -5.56 -4.07
CA GLY A 39 -0.98 -6.94 -4.32
C GLY A 39 -1.95 -7.48 -3.27
N CYS A 40 -1.82 -8.77 -2.92
CA CYS A 40 -2.74 -9.43 -1.98
C CYS A 40 -2.58 -8.97 -0.52
N ALA A 41 -1.61 -8.11 -0.23
CA ALA A 41 -1.51 -7.46 1.08
C ALA A 41 -2.64 -6.45 1.31
N THR A 42 -3.21 -5.90 0.22
CA THR A 42 -4.26 -4.87 0.30
C THR A 42 -5.67 -5.43 0.28
N ASN A 43 -5.86 -6.60 -0.33
CA ASN A 43 -7.15 -7.25 -0.44
C ASN A 43 -6.99 -8.68 -0.98
N ALA A 44 -8.05 -9.48 -0.95
CA ALA A 44 -8.14 -10.77 -1.62
C ALA A 44 -8.22 -10.59 -3.14
N LEU A 45 -7.07 -10.59 -3.82
CA LEU A 45 -6.96 -10.36 -5.27
C LEU A 45 -6.48 -11.62 -6.01
N ASP A 46 -6.95 -11.79 -7.25
CA ASP A 46 -6.35 -12.72 -8.20
C ASP A 46 -5.01 -12.19 -8.74
N VAL A 47 -4.24 -13.05 -9.40
CA VAL A 47 -2.90 -12.71 -9.91
C VAL A 47 -2.90 -11.52 -10.87
N ASN A 48 -3.92 -11.37 -11.72
CA ASN A 48 -3.96 -10.28 -12.70
C ASN A 48 -4.24 -8.95 -12.00
N ARG A 49 -5.21 -8.93 -11.07
CA ARG A 49 -5.51 -7.74 -10.26
C ARG A 49 -4.37 -7.38 -9.33
N ALA A 50 -3.70 -8.37 -8.75
CA ALA A 50 -2.53 -8.15 -7.90
C ALA A 50 -1.39 -7.48 -8.69
N VAL A 51 -1.11 -7.94 -9.91
CA VAL A 51 -0.09 -7.32 -10.79
C VAL A 51 -0.46 -5.89 -11.18
N GLN A 52 -1.72 -5.63 -11.53
CA GLN A 52 -2.19 -4.28 -11.87
C GLN A 52 -2.08 -3.34 -10.66
N ASN A 53 -2.50 -3.79 -9.48
CA ASN A 53 -2.40 -3.02 -8.25
C ASN A 53 -0.93 -2.72 -7.88
N ALA A 54 -0.04 -3.71 -7.95
CA ALA A 54 1.39 -3.52 -7.68
C ALA A 54 2.05 -2.53 -8.65
N THR A 55 1.63 -2.56 -9.92
CA THR A 55 2.08 -1.60 -10.94
C THR A 55 1.63 -0.18 -10.60
N ALA A 56 0.37 -0.01 -10.22
CA ALA A 56 -0.16 1.29 -9.79
C ALA A 56 0.57 1.83 -8.55
N ALA A 57 0.81 0.98 -7.54
CA ALA A 57 1.55 1.34 -6.33
C ALA A 57 2.98 1.81 -6.66
N SER A 58 3.68 1.09 -7.55
CA SER A 58 5.04 1.44 -7.99
C SER A 58 5.09 2.80 -8.71
N LEU A 59 4.14 3.06 -9.61
CA LEU A 59 4.05 4.34 -10.30
C LEU A 59 3.73 5.50 -9.34
N ARG A 60 2.91 5.26 -8.31
CA ARG A 60 2.66 6.25 -7.25
C ARG A 60 3.91 6.54 -6.42
N ALA A 61 4.67 5.52 -6.05
CA ALA A 61 5.93 5.69 -5.33
C ALA A 61 6.93 6.56 -6.11
N ILE A 62 7.09 6.29 -7.41
CA ILE A 62 7.95 7.08 -8.30
C ILE A 62 7.49 8.54 -8.36
N GLN A 63 6.18 8.79 -8.47
CA GLN A 63 5.63 10.14 -8.47
C GLN A 63 5.95 10.90 -7.17
N VAL A 64 5.87 10.23 -6.02
CA VAL A 64 6.21 10.84 -4.73
C VAL A 64 7.70 11.18 -4.66
N ILE A 65 8.59 10.28 -5.07
CA ILE A 65 10.05 10.54 -5.09
C ILE A 65 10.38 11.77 -5.95
N ASN A 66 9.86 11.84 -7.17
CA ASN A 66 10.13 12.97 -8.07
C ASN A 66 9.60 14.29 -7.52
N LYS A 67 8.44 14.26 -6.84
CA LYS A 67 7.87 15.44 -6.18
C LYS A 67 8.74 15.90 -5.00
N THR A 68 9.20 14.97 -4.17
CA THR A 68 10.07 15.28 -3.03
C THR A 68 11.41 15.86 -3.51
N ALA A 69 12.05 15.24 -4.50
CA ALA A 69 13.31 15.72 -5.07
C ALA A 69 13.20 17.16 -5.63
N GLY A 70 12.09 17.48 -6.30
CA GLY A 70 11.84 18.86 -6.78
C GLY A 70 11.59 19.87 -5.65
N THR A 71 11.12 19.42 -4.48
CA THR A 71 10.91 20.27 -3.31
C THR A 71 12.22 20.54 -2.55
N GLU A 72 13.14 19.57 -2.52
CA GLU A 72 14.45 19.70 -1.87
C GLU A 72 15.44 20.58 -2.64
N ALA A 73 15.26 20.72 -3.96
CA ALA A 73 16.13 21.52 -4.83
C ALA A 73 15.75 23.02 -4.91
N ALA A 74 14.62 23.43 -4.32
CA ALA A 74 14.09 24.79 -4.33
C ALA A 74 14.43 25.55 -3.03
#